data_AF-A0A656GAM6-F1
#
_entry.id   AF-A0A656GAM6-F1
#
_cell.length_a   1.000
_cell.length_b   1.000
_cell.length_c   1.000
_cell.angle_alpha   90.00
_cell.angle_beta   90.00
_cell.angle_gamma   90.00
#
_symmetry.space_group_name_H-M   'P 1'
#
loop_
_entity.id
_entity.type
_entity.pdbx_description
1 polymer ?
#
loop_
_entity_poly.entity_id
_entity_poly.type
_entity_poly.pdbx_seq_one_letter_code
_entity_poly.pdbx_strand_id
1 'polypeptide(L)'
;MSLKHRSSQNDLDQGNRTVLERYGAYIPKDSNCFKAKADVTHDIPPGVAGQWNVKTRQVKLNPNIALESHPAEVAGHEFIHCYTHPEFRGRHIDHRHWKALNEGLTTHLTEKLPTPKRLLPIPLAKDPYHGFKLATGDSWPAAAKRIEGAVGEDTLLKAFFGGDDDAISEVAKAAAQIYPRLASSRTEQELYRAGMMRGSQQLAECYAGALLA
;
A
#
# COMPACT_ATOMS: atom_id res chain seq x y z
N MET A 1 -4.24 27.10 27.66
CA MET A 1 -3.45 26.14 26.86
C MET A 1 -3.49 26.58 25.41
N SER A 2 -2.38 27.04 24.84
CA SER A 2 -2.24 27.06 23.39
C SER A 2 -2.05 25.61 22.96
N LEU A 3 -3.03 25.05 22.25
CA LEU A 3 -2.90 23.74 21.62
C LEU A 3 -1.86 23.89 20.50
N LYS A 4 -0.58 23.78 20.85
CA LYS A 4 0.49 23.65 19.84
C LYS A 4 0.12 22.50 18.92
N HIS A 5 0.38 22.66 17.62
CA HIS A 5 0.23 21.59 16.65
C HIS A 5 0.95 20.34 17.16
N ARG A 6 0.30 19.18 16.96
CA ARG A 6 0.82 17.90 17.39
C ARG A 6 1.79 17.28 16.39
N SER A 7 1.77 17.77 15.16
CA SER A 7 2.79 17.49 14.15
C SER A 7 3.58 18.75 13.82
N SER A 8 4.78 18.54 13.31
CA SER A 8 5.77 19.58 13.01
C SER A 8 6.58 19.22 11.77
N GLN A 9 7.37 20.17 11.28
CA GLN A 9 8.32 19.90 10.20
C GLN A 9 9.33 18.82 10.59
N ASN A 10 9.73 18.75 11.86
CA ASN A 10 10.64 17.71 12.33
C ASN A 10 10.06 16.29 12.18
N ASP A 11 8.74 16.13 12.27
CA ASP A 11 8.08 14.84 12.04
C ASP A 11 8.14 14.42 10.57
N LEU A 12 7.98 15.38 9.64
CA LEU A 12 8.18 15.17 8.21
C LEU A 12 9.62 14.77 7.90
N ASP A 13 10.58 15.52 8.44
CA ASP A 13 12.01 15.27 8.22
C ASP A 13 12.43 13.90 8.79
N GLN A 14 11.93 13.56 9.99
CA GLN A 14 12.15 12.25 10.59
C GLN A 14 11.52 11.12 9.76
N GLY A 15 10.28 11.28 9.31
CA GLY A 15 9.60 10.29 8.47
C GLY A 15 10.37 10.02 7.18
N ASN A 16 10.73 11.09 6.44
CA ASN A 16 11.50 10.98 5.21
C ASN A 16 12.85 10.32 5.43
N ARG A 17 13.61 10.77 6.43
CA ARG A 17 14.92 10.19 6.77
C ARG A 17 14.81 8.70 7.07
N THR A 18 13.81 8.29 7.86
CA THR A 18 13.61 6.89 8.22
C THR A 18 13.31 6.02 7.00
N VAL A 19 12.51 6.52 6.05
CA VAL A 19 12.25 5.84 4.77
C VAL A 19 13.52 5.70 3.94
N LEU A 20 14.31 6.76 3.82
CA LEU A 20 15.57 6.74 3.07
C LEU A 20 16.64 5.85 3.72
N GLU A 21 16.73 5.81 5.04
CA GLU A 21 17.62 4.91 5.77
C GLU A 21 17.25 3.44 5.54
N ARG A 22 15.95 3.10 5.49
CA ARG A 22 15.48 1.73 5.30
C ARG A 22 15.47 1.27 3.83
N TYR A 23 15.06 2.14 2.91
CA TYR A 23 14.74 1.78 1.53
C TYR A 23 15.55 2.56 0.48
N GLY A 24 16.39 3.51 0.88
CA GLY A 24 17.10 4.42 -0.03
C GLY A 24 17.99 3.72 -1.07
N ALA A 25 18.47 2.51 -0.79
CA ALA A 25 19.24 1.71 -1.75
C ALA A 25 18.43 1.30 -2.99
N TYR A 26 17.11 1.24 -2.90
CA TYR A 26 16.20 0.87 -3.99
C TYR A 26 15.57 2.07 -4.68
N ILE A 27 15.77 3.29 -4.15
CA ILE A 27 15.15 4.52 -4.68
C ILE A 27 16.12 5.15 -5.69
N PRO A 28 15.71 5.36 -6.96
CA PRO A 28 16.54 6.04 -7.95
C PRO A 28 16.93 7.45 -7.50
N LYS A 29 18.18 7.85 -7.74
CA LYS A 29 18.72 9.16 -7.32
C LYS A 29 18.00 10.36 -7.94
N ASP A 30 17.31 10.15 -9.05
CA ASP A 30 16.52 11.12 -9.78
C ASP A 30 15.02 11.06 -9.46
N SER A 31 14.62 10.30 -8.43
CA SER A 31 13.23 10.25 -7.97
C SER A 31 12.64 11.64 -7.76
N ASN A 32 11.48 11.89 -8.36
CA ASN A 32 10.78 13.17 -8.25
C ASN A 32 10.41 13.52 -6.80
N CYS A 33 10.33 12.53 -5.91
CA CYS A 33 10.03 12.75 -4.49
C CYS A 33 11.11 13.59 -3.80
N PHE A 34 12.39 13.53 -4.22
CA PHE A 34 13.44 14.39 -3.67
C PHE A 34 13.20 15.89 -3.89
N LYS A 35 12.34 16.24 -4.85
CA LYS A 35 11.93 17.62 -5.18
C LYS A 35 10.52 17.94 -4.68
N ALA A 36 9.87 16.99 -3.98
CA ALA A 36 8.54 17.20 -3.45
C ALA A 36 8.57 18.22 -2.31
N LYS A 37 7.51 19.05 -2.23
CA LYS A 37 7.29 19.89 -1.06
C LYS A 37 6.74 19.02 0.07
N ALA A 38 7.18 19.26 1.30
CA ALA A 38 6.61 18.65 2.49
C ALA A 38 6.21 19.74 3.49
N ASP A 39 4.96 19.74 3.96
CA ASP A 39 4.47 20.74 4.90
C ASP A 39 3.34 20.26 5.80
N VAL A 40 3.32 20.81 7.02
CA VAL A 40 2.24 20.64 7.98
C VAL A 40 1.13 21.64 7.66
N THR A 41 -0.06 21.18 7.28
CA THR A 41 -1.12 22.04 6.76
C THR A 41 -2.53 21.53 7.05
N HIS A 42 -3.46 22.47 7.25
CA HIS A 42 -4.90 22.17 7.35
C HIS A 42 -5.56 21.92 5.99
N ASP A 43 -4.86 22.17 4.88
CA ASP A 43 -5.33 21.90 3.52
C ASP A 43 -5.22 20.40 3.18
N ILE A 44 -5.93 19.57 3.93
CA ILE A 44 -6.03 18.12 3.79
C ILE A 44 -7.48 17.70 4.04
N PRO A 45 -8.01 16.63 3.38
CA PRO A 45 -9.40 16.23 3.60
C PRO A 45 -9.71 15.93 5.08
N PRO A 46 -10.95 16.21 5.55
CA PRO A 46 -11.35 15.90 6.91
C PRO A 46 -11.13 14.42 7.26
N GLY A 47 -10.59 14.15 8.45
CA GLY A 47 -10.31 12.79 8.93
C GLY A 47 -9.05 12.14 8.37
N VAL A 48 -8.28 12.84 7.51
CA VAL A 48 -7.02 12.34 6.95
C VAL A 48 -5.83 12.88 7.74
N ALA A 49 -4.92 11.98 8.13
CA ALA A 49 -3.74 12.30 8.94
C ALA A 49 -2.53 12.76 8.09
N GLY A 50 -2.38 12.19 6.89
CA GLY A 50 -1.32 12.50 5.94
C GLY A 50 -1.80 12.30 4.51
N GLN A 51 -1.16 12.97 3.55
CA GLN A 51 -1.48 12.82 2.13
C GLN A 51 -0.26 13.09 1.23
N TRP A 52 0.05 12.14 0.36
CA TRP A 52 0.82 12.38 -0.87
C TRP A 52 -0.08 12.81 -2.02
N ASN A 53 0.21 13.97 -2.62
CA ASN A 53 -0.45 14.43 -3.84
C ASN A 53 0.53 14.41 -5.03
N VAL A 54 0.35 13.44 -5.92
CA VAL A 54 1.17 13.30 -7.13
C VAL A 54 1.10 14.50 -8.08
N LYS A 55 -0.05 15.20 -8.15
CA LYS A 55 -0.25 16.30 -9.10
C LYS A 55 0.50 17.55 -8.67
N THR A 56 0.43 17.87 -7.37
CA THR A 56 1.13 19.03 -6.80
C THR A 56 2.54 18.69 -6.31
N ARG A 57 2.91 17.40 -6.30
CA ARG A 57 4.16 16.87 -5.74
C ARG A 57 4.37 17.34 -4.30
N GLN A 58 3.36 17.10 -3.47
CA GLN A 58 3.34 17.58 -2.10
C GLN A 58 2.97 16.46 -1.12
N VAL A 59 3.81 16.27 -0.11
CA VAL A 59 3.51 15.49 1.10
C VAL A 59 2.93 16.44 2.14
N LYS A 60 1.71 16.17 2.58
CA LYS A 60 1.00 16.98 3.57
C LYS A 60 0.81 16.20 4.84
N LEU A 61 1.01 16.85 5.98
CA LEU A 61 0.76 16.26 7.30
C LEU A 61 -0.25 17.11 8.06
N ASN A 62 -1.25 16.47 8.65
CA ASN A 62 -2.27 17.18 9.41
C ASN A 62 -1.65 17.75 10.71
N PRO A 63 -1.85 19.04 11.05
CA PRO A 63 -1.36 19.66 12.29
C PRO A 63 -1.86 18.96 13.56
N ASN A 64 -3.02 18.30 13.50
CA ASN A 64 -3.77 17.77 14.64
C ASN A 64 -4.00 16.26 14.53
N ILE A 65 -2.95 15.48 14.29
CA ILE A 65 -2.99 14.01 14.28
C ILE A 65 -3.42 13.46 15.64
N ALA A 66 -4.17 12.35 15.68
CA ALA A 66 -4.70 11.72 16.90
C ALA A 66 -3.61 11.19 17.86
N LEU A 67 -3.92 10.95 19.14
CA LEU A 67 -2.91 10.66 20.18
C LEU A 67 -2.32 9.27 20.01
N GLU A 68 -3.14 8.36 19.53
CA GLU A 68 -2.85 6.98 19.21
C GLU A 68 -1.94 6.83 17.98
N SER A 69 -1.81 7.85 17.12
CA SER A 69 -0.90 7.86 15.97
C SER A 69 0.35 8.71 16.23
N HIS A 70 1.50 8.30 15.66
CA HIS A 70 2.72 9.11 15.71
C HIS A 70 2.88 9.92 14.41
N PRO A 71 3.03 11.25 14.46
CA PRO A 71 3.16 12.07 13.25
C PRO A 71 4.29 11.64 12.31
N ALA A 72 5.47 11.28 12.84
CA ALA A 72 6.58 10.77 12.02
C ALA A 72 6.28 9.44 11.31
N GLU A 73 5.40 8.59 11.87
CA GLU A 73 4.99 7.32 11.24
C GLU A 73 4.01 7.59 10.09
N VAL A 74 3.05 8.50 10.32
CA VAL A 74 2.15 9.01 9.27
C VAL A 74 2.98 9.64 8.14
N ALA A 75 3.98 10.46 8.48
CA ALA A 75 4.89 11.02 7.49
C ALA A 75 5.63 9.92 6.71
N GLY A 76 6.16 8.89 7.39
CA GLY A 76 6.81 7.74 6.77
C GLY A 76 5.90 7.05 5.73
N HIS A 77 4.63 6.82 6.07
CA HIS A 77 3.63 6.28 5.15
C HIS A 77 3.47 7.12 3.88
N GLU A 78 3.31 8.45 4.04
CA GLU A 78 3.18 9.34 2.88
C GLU A 78 4.48 9.47 2.06
N PHE A 79 5.65 9.36 2.69
CA PHE A 79 6.91 9.32 1.95
C PHE A 79 7.09 8.01 1.18
N ILE A 80 6.60 6.88 1.69
CA ILE A 80 6.58 5.62 0.92
C ILE A 80 5.72 5.80 -0.34
N HIS A 81 4.52 6.39 -0.23
CA HIS A 81 3.70 6.77 -1.40
C HIS A 81 4.42 7.72 -2.36
N CYS A 82 5.18 8.67 -1.83
CA CYS A 82 5.92 9.65 -2.61
C CYS A 82 7.06 9.01 -3.42
N TYR A 83 7.79 8.06 -2.81
CA TYR A 83 8.88 7.33 -3.47
C TYR A 83 8.42 6.16 -4.34
N THR A 84 7.14 5.78 -4.35
CA THR A 84 6.62 4.77 -5.27
C THR A 84 6.96 5.13 -6.72
N HIS A 85 7.59 4.21 -7.43
CA HIS A 85 8.06 4.45 -8.78
C HIS A 85 6.87 4.71 -9.74
N PRO A 86 6.97 5.71 -10.65
CA PRO A 86 5.89 6.00 -11.60
C PRO A 86 5.48 4.81 -12.47
N GLU A 87 6.44 3.97 -12.89
CA GLU A 87 6.16 2.76 -13.68
C GLU A 87 5.40 1.70 -12.88
N PHE A 88 5.75 1.50 -11.61
CA PHE A 88 5.02 0.58 -10.73
C PHE A 88 3.55 1.00 -10.61
N ARG A 89 3.33 2.31 -10.38
CA ARG A 89 1.98 2.89 -10.37
C ARG A 89 1.30 2.75 -11.72
N GLY A 90 1.95 3.13 -12.81
CA GLY A 90 1.38 3.14 -14.16
C GLY A 90 0.87 1.77 -14.60
N ARG A 91 1.62 0.70 -14.27
CA ARG A 91 1.23 -0.68 -14.62
C ARG A 91 0.09 -1.26 -13.78
N HIS A 92 -0.23 -0.64 -12.63
CA HIS A 92 -1.23 -1.16 -11.71
C HIS A 92 -2.43 -0.21 -11.49
N ILE A 93 -2.38 1.04 -11.93
CA ILE A 93 -3.40 2.04 -11.60
C ILE A 93 -4.81 1.68 -12.11
N ASP A 94 -4.88 0.98 -13.24
CA ASP A 94 -6.13 0.51 -13.84
C ASP A 94 -6.60 -0.84 -13.27
N HIS A 95 -5.79 -1.48 -12.41
CA HIS A 95 -6.20 -2.68 -11.70
C HIS A 95 -7.35 -2.32 -10.76
N ARG A 96 -8.45 -3.07 -10.80
CA ARG A 96 -9.65 -2.81 -9.99
C ARG A 96 -9.40 -2.73 -8.48
N HIS A 97 -8.32 -3.36 -8.01
CA HIS A 97 -7.89 -3.36 -6.61
C HIS A 97 -6.68 -2.46 -6.37
N TRP A 98 -6.34 -1.55 -7.29
CA TRP A 98 -5.18 -0.65 -7.19
C TRP A 98 -5.09 0.03 -5.83
N LYS A 99 -6.20 0.60 -5.35
CA LYS A 99 -6.22 1.26 -4.04
C LYS A 99 -5.83 0.31 -2.91
N ALA A 100 -6.37 -0.91 -2.92
CA ALA A 100 -6.07 -1.92 -1.90
C ALA A 100 -4.63 -2.45 -2.01
N LEU A 101 -4.08 -2.54 -3.23
CA LEU A 101 -2.69 -2.91 -3.47
C LEU A 101 -1.74 -1.81 -2.97
N ASN A 102 -1.95 -0.57 -3.40
CA ASN A 102 -1.07 0.54 -3.12
C ASN A 102 -1.06 0.90 -1.62
N GLU A 103 -2.23 1.05 -1.00
CA GLU A 103 -2.31 1.33 0.44
C GLU A 103 -1.85 0.12 1.26
N GLY A 104 -2.19 -1.11 0.84
CA GLY A 104 -1.74 -2.32 1.51
C GLY A 104 -0.22 -2.46 1.54
N LEU A 105 0.44 -2.28 0.38
CA LEU A 105 1.90 -2.29 0.27
C LEU A 105 2.54 -1.16 1.08
N THR A 106 1.97 0.05 0.99
CA THR A 106 2.48 1.21 1.73
C THR A 106 2.40 0.98 3.23
N THR A 107 1.25 0.56 3.77
CA THR A 107 1.11 0.23 5.19
C THR A 107 2.07 -0.87 5.61
N HIS A 108 2.15 -1.95 4.84
CA HIS A 108 3.06 -3.07 5.15
C HIS A 108 4.53 -2.63 5.17
N LEU A 109 4.96 -1.74 4.27
CA LEU A 109 6.30 -1.16 4.26
C LEU A 109 6.51 -0.15 5.40
N THR A 110 5.47 0.60 5.80
CA THR A 110 5.51 1.50 6.97
C THR A 110 5.73 0.72 8.26
N GLU A 111 5.08 -0.44 8.42
CA GLU A 111 5.20 -1.29 9.62
C GLU A 111 6.60 -1.90 9.80
N LYS A 112 7.43 -1.89 8.75
CA LYS A 112 8.83 -2.34 8.80
C LYS A 112 9.79 -1.20 9.14
N LEU A 113 9.31 0.05 9.26
CA LEU A 113 10.12 1.17 9.73
C LEU A 113 10.34 1.07 11.25
N PRO A 114 11.49 1.54 11.77
CA PRO A 114 11.70 1.68 13.21
C PRO A 114 10.59 2.49 13.88
N THR A 115 9.99 1.95 14.94
CA THR A 115 8.96 2.64 15.70
C THR A 115 9.51 3.94 16.32
N PRO A 116 8.89 5.11 16.08
CA PRO A 116 9.35 6.36 16.64
C PRO A 116 9.20 6.39 18.17
N LYS A 117 10.16 7.05 18.85
CA LYS A 117 10.14 7.19 20.31
C LYS A 117 8.92 7.99 20.75
N ARG A 118 8.16 7.45 21.71
CA ARG A 118 6.99 8.11 22.28
C ARG A 118 7.31 8.72 23.64
N LEU A 119 6.73 9.91 23.90
CA LEU A 119 6.78 10.54 25.23
C LEU A 119 5.86 9.83 26.24
N LEU A 120 4.74 9.28 25.76
CA LEU A 120 3.75 8.57 26.58
C LEU A 120 3.65 7.11 26.12
N PRO A 121 3.44 6.15 27.05
CA PRO A 121 3.32 4.72 26.75
C PRO A 121 1.92 4.37 26.19
N ILE A 122 1.41 5.19 25.27
CA ILE A 122 0.17 4.92 24.55
C ILE A 122 0.53 3.96 23.40
N PRO A 123 -0.15 2.82 23.25
CA PRO A 123 0.06 1.95 22.09
C PRO A 123 -0.22 2.70 20.79
N LEU A 124 0.55 2.41 19.74
CA LEU A 124 0.22 2.90 18.41
C LEU A 124 -1.04 2.21 17.92
N ALA A 125 -2.03 3.00 17.51
CA ALA A 125 -3.14 2.45 16.75
C ALA A 125 -2.58 1.92 15.43
N LYS A 126 -3.10 0.77 15.01
CA LYS A 126 -2.85 0.28 13.66
C LYS A 126 -3.39 1.28 12.65
N ASP A 127 -2.70 1.36 11.52
CA ASP A 127 -3.21 2.09 10.37
C ASP A 127 -4.65 1.64 10.02
N PRO A 128 -5.56 2.57 9.68
CA PRO A 128 -6.93 2.25 9.25
C PRO A 128 -7.02 1.15 8.19
N TYR A 129 -5.98 0.98 7.35
CA TYR A 129 -5.95 -0.03 6.30
C TYR A 129 -5.96 -1.48 6.80
N HIS A 130 -5.67 -1.73 8.08
CA HIS A 130 -5.91 -3.02 8.73
C HIS A 130 -7.40 -3.37 8.86
N GLY A 131 -8.28 -2.37 8.86
CA GLY A 131 -9.73 -2.54 8.92
C GLY A 131 -10.36 -2.90 7.59
N PHE A 132 -9.73 -2.59 6.45
CA PHE A 132 -10.26 -2.95 5.14
C PHE A 132 -9.80 -4.34 4.73
N LYS A 133 -10.75 -5.13 4.22
CA LYS A 133 -10.54 -6.53 3.86
C LYS A 133 -10.79 -6.78 2.38
N LEU A 134 -10.03 -7.71 1.81
CA LEU A 134 -10.34 -8.33 0.53
C LEU A 134 -11.50 -9.32 0.70
N ALA A 135 -12.08 -9.77 -0.41
CA ALA A 135 -13.11 -10.80 -0.39
C ALA A 135 -12.61 -12.13 0.21
N THR A 136 -11.30 -12.38 0.19
CA THR A 136 -10.65 -13.53 0.85
C THR A 136 -10.64 -13.42 2.38
N GLY A 137 -10.98 -12.26 2.95
CA GLY A 137 -10.92 -11.97 4.39
C GLY A 137 -9.61 -11.37 4.87
N ASP A 138 -8.55 -11.40 4.04
CA ASP A 138 -7.27 -10.77 4.32
C ASP A 138 -7.44 -9.25 4.46
N SER A 139 -6.80 -8.63 5.46
CA SER A 139 -6.65 -7.17 5.47
C SER A 139 -5.73 -6.73 4.32
N TRP A 140 -5.82 -5.47 3.89
CA TRP A 140 -4.95 -4.96 2.83
C TRP A 140 -3.45 -5.13 3.12
N PRO A 141 -2.92 -4.80 4.31
CA PRO A 141 -1.52 -5.10 4.64
C PRO A 141 -1.23 -6.60 4.76
N ALA A 142 -2.20 -7.45 5.15
CA ALA A 142 -1.99 -8.90 5.15
C ALA A 142 -1.84 -9.46 3.72
N ALA A 143 -2.61 -8.92 2.76
CA ALA A 143 -2.46 -9.26 1.35
C ALA A 143 -1.10 -8.80 0.80
N ALA A 144 -0.65 -7.59 1.16
CA ALA A 144 0.69 -7.09 0.84
C ALA A 144 1.81 -7.97 1.40
N LYS A 145 1.67 -8.42 2.65
CA LYS A 145 2.60 -9.39 3.26
C LYS A 145 2.66 -10.70 2.48
N ARG A 146 1.54 -11.18 1.95
CA ARG A 146 1.51 -12.38 1.08
C ARG A 146 2.21 -12.14 -0.25
N ILE A 147 2.11 -10.93 -0.82
CA ILE A 147 2.87 -10.57 -2.04
C ILE A 147 4.36 -10.64 -1.72
N GLU A 148 4.82 -9.97 -0.65
CA GLU A 148 6.24 -10.03 -0.25
C GLU A 148 6.69 -11.48 -0.03
N GLY A 149 5.87 -12.31 0.61
CA GLY A 149 6.19 -13.73 0.81
C GLY A 149 6.29 -14.54 -0.49
N ALA A 150 5.60 -14.13 -1.55
CA ALA A 150 5.62 -14.82 -2.84
C ALA A 150 6.80 -14.39 -3.74
N VAL A 151 7.19 -13.11 -3.71
CA VAL A 151 8.25 -12.57 -4.59
C VAL A 151 9.58 -12.29 -3.88
N GLY A 152 9.57 -12.22 -2.55
CA GLY A 152 10.71 -11.79 -1.73
C GLY A 152 10.79 -10.27 -1.54
N GLU A 153 11.42 -9.84 -0.44
CA GLU A 153 11.57 -8.42 -0.10
C GLU A 153 12.36 -7.64 -1.17
N ASP A 154 13.50 -8.17 -1.62
CA ASP A 154 14.36 -7.51 -2.61
C ASP A 154 13.62 -7.23 -3.93
N THR A 155 12.92 -8.23 -4.48
CA THR A 155 12.08 -8.07 -5.67
C THR A 155 10.97 -7.06 -5.44
N LEU A 156 10.26 -7.13 -4.30
CA LEU A 156 9.21 -6.17 -3.98
C LEU A 156 9.74 -4.73 -3.96
N LEU A 157 10.91 -4.49 -3.34
CA LEU A 157 11.50 -3.16 -3.23
C LEU A 157 12.03 -2.65 -4.58
N LYS A 158 12.65 -3.51 -5.40
CA LYS A 158 13.04 -3.20 -6.78
C LYS A 158 11.84 -2.82 -7.65
N ALA A 159 10.71 -3.51 -7.49
CA ALA A 159 9.48 -3.18 -8.19
C ALA A 159 8.90 -1.86 -7.70
N PHE A 160 8.67 -1.73 -6.39
CA PHE A 160 7.90 -0.66 -5.79
C PHE A 160 8.63 0.69 -5.81
N PHE A 161 9.93 0.70 -5.50
CA PHE A 161 10.76 1.90 -5.46
C PHE A 161 11.66 2.06 -6.69
N GLY A 162 12.24 0.95 -7.16
CA GLY A 162 13.25 0.97 -8.22
C GLY A 162 12.68 1.10 -9.63
N GLY A 163 11.44 0.65 -9.85
CA GLY A 163 10.85 0.62 -11.18
C GLY A 163 11.40 -0.48 -12.08
N ASP A 164 12.00 -1.53 -11.51
CA ASP A 164 12.55 -2.66 -12.26
C ASP A 164 11.41 -3.43 -12.95
N ASP A 165 11.50 -3.56 -14.28
CA ASP A 165 10.43 -4.09 -15.11
C ASP A 165 10.09 -5.56 -14.83
N ASP A 166 11.11 -6.39 -14.59
CA ASP A 166 10.95 -7.81 -14.31
C ASP A 166 10.36 -7.99 -12.91
N ALA A 167 10.86 -7.23 -11.93
CA ALA A 167 10.34 -7.23 -10.57
C ALA A 167 8.88 -6.75 -10.52
N ILE A 168 8.53 -5.71 -11.30
CA ILE A 168 7.14 -5.25 -11.44
C ILE A 168 6.26 -6.39 -12.00
N SER A 169 6.74 -7.13 -12.99
CA SER A 169 6.01 -8.28 -13.56
C SER A 169 5.76 -9.37 -12.52
N GLU A 170 6.75 -9.70 -11.70
CA GLU A 170 6.62 -10.68 -10.62
C GLU A 170 5.62 -10.25 -9.55
N VAL A 171 5.71 -8.99 -9.11
CA VAL A 171 4.74 -8.42 -8.15
C VAL A 171 3.33 -8.42 -8.74
N ALA A 172 3.17 -8.04 -10.01
CA ALA A 172 1.87 -8.05 -10.68
C ALA A 172 1.26 -9.46 -10.75
N LYS A 173 2.07 -10.47 -11.07
CA LYS A 173 1.65 -11.89 -11.08
C LYS A 173 1.22 -12.36 -9.69
N ALA A 174 1.99 -12.06 -8.65
CA ALA A 174 1.65 -12.39 -7.27
C ALA A 174 0.37 -11.67 -6.82
N ALA A 175 0.26 -10.37 -7.12
CA ALA A 175 -0.92 -9.58 -6.80
C ALA A 175 -2.18 -10.13 -7.48
N ALA A 176 -2.10 -10.55 -8.75
CA ALA A 176 -3.23 -11.14 -9.47
C ALA A 176 -3.72 -12.47 -8.88
N GLN A 177 -2.86 -13.22 -8.17
CA GLN A 177 -3.23 -14.45 -7.46
C GLN A 177 -3.83 -14.17 -6.08
N ILE A 178 -3.39 -13.10 -5.41
CA ILE A 178 -3.77 -12.78 -4.03
C ILE A 178 -5.01 -11.89 -3.97
N TYR A 179 -5.08 -10.89 -4.82
CA TYR A 179 -6.23 -10.01 -4.95
C TYR A 179 -7.19 -10.74 -5.87
N PRO A 180 -8.23 -11.42 -5.33
CA PRO A 180 -9.02 -12.35 -6.12
C PRO A 180 -9.53 -11.63 -7.36
N ARG A 181 -9.41 -12.29 -8.52
CA ARG A 181 -10.36 -12.09 -9.60
C ARG A 181 -11.71 -12.46 -8.99
N LEU A 182 -12.50 -11.46 -8.61
CA LEU A 182 -13.93 -11.64 -8.39
C LEU A 182 -14.36 -12.19 -9.73
N ALA A 183 -14.60 -13.50 -9.76
CA ALA A 183 -15.44 -14.12 -10.74
C ALA A 183 -16.62 -13.16 -10.89
N SER A 184 -16.85 -12.68 -12.10
CA SER A 184 -18.05 -11.87 -12.33
C SER A 184 -19.25 -12.64 -11.77
N SER A 185 -20.33 -11.97 -11.34
CA SER A 185 -21.54 -12.66 -10.87
C SER A 185 -22.01 -13.74 -11.87
N ARG A 186 -21.73 -13.52 -13.17
CA ARG A 186 -21.88 -14.50 -14.24
C ARG A 186 -20.94 -15.70 -14.10
N THR A 187 -19.65 -15.50 -13.86
CA THR A 187 -18.68 -16.58 -13.61
C THR A 187 -19.04 -17.40 -12.36
N GLU A 188 -19.50 -16.76 -11.28
CA GLU A 188 -19.99 -17.48 -10.09
C GLU A 188 -21.27 -18.28 -10.39
N GLN A 189 -22.22 -17.70 -11.12
CA GLN A 189 -23.43 -18.42 -11.57
C GLN A 189 -23.10 -19.59 -12.48
N GLU A 190 -22.15 -19.45 -13.39
CA GLU A 190 -21.72 -20.51 -14.31
C GLU A 190 -20.95 -21.62 -13.57
N LEU A 191 -20.11 -21.28 -12.57
CA LEU A 191 -19.48 -22.26 -11.67
C LEU A 191 -20.51 -23.00 -10.82
N TYR A 192 -21.51 -22.29 -10.29
CA TYR A 192 -22.62 -22.89 -9.54
C TYR A 192 -23.47 -23.81 -10.43
N ARG A 193 -23.80 -23.39 -11.66
CA ARG A 193 -24.48 -24.22 -12.67
C ARG A 193 -23.66 -25.45 -13.03
N ALA A 194 -22.36 -25.30 -13.27
CA ALA A 194 -21.46 -26.42 -13.55
C ALA A 194 -21.37 -27.40 -12.37
N GLY A 195 -21.33 -26.90 -11.14
CA GLY A 195 -21.36 -27.70 -9.92
C GLY A 195 -22.68 -28.45 -9.70
N MET A 196 -23.79 -27.93 -10.23
CA MET A 196 -25.11 -28.57 -10.23
C MET A 196 -25.26 -29.64 -11.32
N MET A 197 -24.44 -29.61 -12.37
CA MET A 197 -24.46 -30.57 -13.49
C MET A 197 -23.64 -31.85 -13.23
N ARG A 198 -23.50 -32.31 -11.97
CA ARG A 198 -22.66 -33.47 -11.61
C ARG A 198 -22.94 -34.70 -12.48
N GLY A 199 -22.05 -34.90 -13.46
CA GLY A 199 -21.95 -36.08 -14.30
C GLY A 199 -20.53 -36.37 -14.82
N SER A 200 -19.55 -35.47 -14.66
CA SER A 200 -18.12 -35.78 -14.88
C SER A 200 -17.20 -34.70 -14.29
N GLN A 201 -16.41 -35.07 -13.28
CA GLN A 201 -15.45 -34.19 -12.58
C GLN A 201 -14.42 -33.53 -13.53
N GLN A 202 -14.06 -34.20 -14.62
CA GLN A 202 -13.02 -33.74 -15.54
C GLN A 202 -13.43 -32.54 -16.42
N LEU A 203 -14.73 -32.31 -16.64
CA LEU A 203 -15.22 -31.16 -17.43
C LEU A 203 -15.31 -29.87 -16.61
N ALA A 204 -15.61 -29.98 -15.30
CA ALA A 204 -15.69 -28.83 -14.40
C ALA A 204 -14.31 -28.19 -14.15
N GLU A 205 -13.25 -29.00 -14.06
CA GLU A 205 -11.87 -28.52 -13.89
C GLU A 205 -11.35 -27.81 -15.15
N CYS A 206 -11.69 -28.29 -16.35
CA CYS A 206 -11.37 -27.60 -17.61
C CYS A 206 -12.13 -26.28 -17.79
N TYR A 207 -13.41 -26.22 -17.40
CA TYR A 207 -14.21 -24.99 -17.51
C TYR A 207 -13.78 -23.92 -16.49
N ALA A 208 -13.42 -24.33 -15.27
CA ALA A 208 -12.84 -23.44 -14.27
C ALA A 208 -11.47 -22.92 -14.72
N GLY A 209 -10.63 -23.76 -15.34
CA GLY A 209 -9.36 -23.33 -15.93
C GLY A 209 -9.51 -22.31 -17.07
N ALA A 210 -10.50 -22.49 -17.95
CA ALA A 210 -10.76 -21.58 -19.06
C ALA A 210 -11.38 -20.22 -18.64
N LEU A 211 -12.10 -20.19 -17.51
CA LEU A 211 -12.70 -18.96 -16.96
C LEU A 211 -11.75 -18.16 -16.05
N LEU A 212 -10.66 -18.80 -15.60
CA LEU A 212 -9.63 -18.20 -14.74
C LEU A 212 -8.36 -17.78 -15.50
N ALA A 213 -8.25 -18.07 -16.80
CA ALA A 213 -7.20 -17.57 -17.69
C ALA A 213 -7.36 -16.07 -17.97
#